data_AF-A0A2M9IVK7-F1
#
_entry.id   AF-A0A2M9IVK7-F1
#
_cell.length_a   1.000
_cell.length_b   1.000
_cell.length_c   1.000
_cell.angle_alpha   90.00
_cell.angle_beta   90.00
_cell.angle_gamma   90.00
#
_symmetry.space_group_name_H-M   'P 1'
#
loop_
_entity.id
_entity.type
_entity.pdbx_description
1 polymer ?
#
loop_
_entity_poly.entity_id
_entity_poly.type
_entity_poly.pdbx_seq_one_letter_code
_entity_poly.pdbx_strand_id
1 'polypeptide(L)'
;MSYDLVVWEGERPANDAAAAECFRDLYDRFMVTEEPAVPPAERIAAFVDALLQRWPDLAEDDDDTSPWSTSPLIGEARGALIYFPMRWSMADEASAHAAEVASSMGLNCFDPQAQKLRP
;
A
#
# COMPACT_ATOMS: atom_id res chain seq x y z
N MET A 1 7.63 12.58 -9.92
CA MET A 1 7.90 11.13 -9.81
C MET A 1 7.38 10.70 -8.45
N SER A 2 6.54 9.67 -8.38
CA SER A 2 6.10 9.05 -7.14
C SER A 2 6.92 7.80 -6.86
N TYR A 3 6.91 7.36 -5.61
CA TYR A 3 7.38 6.04 -5.20
C TYR A 3 6.16 5.29 -4.68
N ASP A 4 5.88 4.12 -5.23
CA ASP A 4 4.65 3.39 -4.94
C ASP A 4 4.95 2.16 -4.09
N LEU A 5 4.06 1.83 -3.16
CA LEU A 5 4.09 0.55 -2.46
C LEU A 5 2.81 -0.23 -2.69
N VAL A 6 2.96 -1.54 -2.56
CA VAL A 6 1.85 -2.49 -2.61
C VAL A 6 1.79 -3.27 -1.33
N VAL A 7 0.62 -3.30 -0.70
CA VAL A 7 0.37 -4.09 0.50
C VAL A 7 -0.85 -4.97 0.30
N TRP A 8 -0.78 -6.23 0.70
CA TRP A 8 -1.93 -7.14 0.62
C TRP A 8 -2.01 -8.15 1.76
N GLU A 9 -3.22 -8.64 1.98
CA GLU A 9 -3.52 -9.76 2.87
C GLU A 9 -3.32 -11.11 2.16
N GLY A 10 -2.67 -12.05 2.84
CA GLY A 10 -2.51 -13.43 2.36
C GLY A 10 -1.25 -14.09 2.91
N GLU A 11 -1.02 -15.35 2.52
CA GLU A 11 0.23 -16.05 2.85
C GLU A 11 1.43 -15.30 2.26
N ARG A 12 2.52 -15.21 3.03
CA ARG A 12 3.74 -14.54 2.57
C ARG A 12 4.39 -15.35 1.45
N PRO A 13 4.60 -14.77 0.26
CA PRO A 13 5.27 -15.47 -0.83
C PRO A 13 6.68 -15.92 -0.43
N ALA A 14 7.11 -17.06 -0.97
CA ALA A 14 8.40 -17.66 -0.62
C ALA A 14 9.61 -16.82 -1.04
N ASN A 15 9.46 -15.96 -2.05
CA ASN A 15 10.52 -15.10 -2.58
C ASN A 15 9.94 -13.94 -3.41
N ASP A 16 10.81 -13.03 -3.82
CA ASP A 16 10.47 -11.83 -4.59
C ASP A 16 9.79 -12.12 -5.93
N ALA A 17 10.16 -13.22 -6.62
CA ALA A 17 9.55 -13.59 -7.88
C ALA A 17 8.10 -14.06 -7.68
N ALA A 18 7.85 -14.90 -6.67
CA ALA A 18 6.51 -15.31 -6.28
C ALA A 18 5.66 -14.11 -5.82
N ALA A 19 6.27 -13.15 -5.11
CA ALA A 19 5.59 -11.92 -4.72
C ALA A 19 5.16 -11.06 -5.92
N ALA A 20 6.02 -10.94 -6.94
CA ALA A 20 5.71 -10.23 -8.17
C ALA A 20 4.60 -10.91 -8.99
N GLU A 21 4.47 -12.23 -8.92
CA GLU A 21 3.35 -12.98 -9.49
C GLU A 21 2.06 -12.74 -8.70
N CYS A 22 2.08 -12.90 -7.38
CA CYS A 22 0.92 -12.62 -6.52
C CYS A 22 0.42 -11.18 -6.69
N PHE A 23 1.33 -10.20 -6.76
CA PHE A 23 0.97 -8.82 -7.01
C PHE A 23 0.23 -8.64 -8.33
N ARG A 24 0.74 -9.19 -9.44
CA ARG A 24 0.09 -9.09 -10.75
C ARG A 24 -1.32 -9.66 -10.73
N ASP A 25 -1.49 -10.83 -10.13
CA ASP A 25 -2.79 -11.49 -10.06
C ASP A 25 -3.79 -10.67 -9.24
N LEU A 26 -3.36 -10.11 -8.10
CA LEU A 26 -4.20 -9.25 -7.26
C LEU A 26 -4.53 -7.92 -7.94
N TYR A 27 -3.55 -7.32 -8.63
CA TYR A 27 -3.74 -6.06 -9.33
C TYR A 27 -4.72 -6.20 -10.51
N ASP A 28 -4.58 -7.25 -11.31
CA ASP A 28 -5.52 -7.56 -12.40
C ASP A 28 -6.94 -7.76 -11.83
N ARG A 29 -7.05 -8.53 -10.75
CA ARG A 29 -8.33 -8.83 -10.10
C ARG A 29 -9.04 -7.61 -9.52
N PHE A 30 -8.32 -6.73 -8.83
CA PHE A 30 -8.96 -5.65 -8.05
C PHE A 30 -8.88 -4.27 -8.72
N MET A 31 -7.82 -4.01 -9.50
CA MET A 31 -7.54 -2.67 -10.03
C MET A 31 -7.90 -2.53 -11.51
N VAL A 32 -7.77 -3.60 -12.30
CA VAL A 32 -8.06 -3.56 -13.76
C VAL A 32 -9.52 -3.92 -14.07
N THR A 33 -10.12 -4.83 -13.30
CA THR A 33 -11.47 -5.35 -13.58
C THR A 33 -12.54 -4.26 -13.49
N GLU A 34 -13.52 -4.29 -14.41
CA GLU A 34 -14.65 -3.32 -14.48
C GLU A 34 -15.79 -3.62 -13.49
N GLU A 35 -15.63 -4.64 -12.64
CA GLU A 35 -16.59 -4.98 -11.59
C GLU A 35 -16.71 -3.84 -10.55
N PRO A 36 -17.87 -3.71 -9.87
CA PRO A 36 -18.01 -2.73 -8.80
C PRO A 36 -16.87 -2.87 -7.77
N ALA A 37 -16.31 -1.73 -7.37
CA ALA A 37 -15.17 -1.68 -6.46
C ALA A 37 -15.45 -2.51 -5.19
N VAL A 38 -14.66 -3.56 -5.00
CA VAL A 38 -14.74 -4.40 -3.80
C VAL A 38 -14.26 -3.56 -2.62
N PRO A 39 -15.05 -3.42 -1.54
CA PRO A 39 -14.63 -2.65 -0.38
C PRO A 39 -13.32 -3.21 0.19
N PRO A 40 -12.44 -2.36 0.76
CA PRO A 40 -11.22 -2.82 1.42
C PRO A 40 -11.52 -3.85 2.50
N ALA A 41 -10.70 -4.89 2.57
CA ALA A 41 -10.71 -5.84 3.68
C ALA A 41 -10.37 -5.12 4.99
N GLU A 42 -10.94 -5.60 6.11
CA GLU A 42 -10.78 -4.95 7.42
C GLU A 42 -9.31 -4.74 7.80
N ARG A 43 -8.43 -5.68 7.47
CA ARG A 43 -6.99 -5.56 7.77
C ARG A 43 -6.29 -4.51 6.89
N ILE A 44 -6.72 -4.34 5.65
CA ILE A 44 -6.21 -3.28 4.76
C ILE A 44 -6.71 -1.91 5.23
N ALA A 45 -7.98 -1.80 5.63
CA ALA A 45 -8.50 -0.57 6.22
C ALA A 45 -7.73 -0.20 7.51
N ALA A 46 -7.52 -1.16 8.41
CA ALA A 46 -6.74 -0.95 9.64
C ALA A 46 -5.28 -0.55 9.35
N PHE A 47 -4.68 -1.09 8.29
CA PHE A 47 -3.36 -0.67 7.83
C PHE A 47 -3.33 0.80 7.41
N VAL A 48 -4.31 1.24 6.61
CA VAL A 48 -4.44 2.64 6.20
C VAL A 48 -4.64 3.54 7.41
N ASP A 49 -5.53 3.18 8.33
CA ASP A 49 -5.76 3.94 9.56
C ASP A 49 -4.48 4.09 10.40
N ALA A 50 -3.64 3.05 10.46
CA ALA A 50 -2.36 3.11 11.16
C ALA A 50 -1.34 4.05 10.47
N LEU A 51 -1.31 4.10 9.14
CA LEU A 51 -0.50 5.09 8.41
C LEU A 51 -0.99 6.52 8.69
N LEU A 52 -2.31 6.71 8.70
CA LEU A 52 -2.95 8.00 8.91
C LEU A 52 -2.81 8.54 10.35
N GLN A 53 -2.51 7.68 11.32
CA GLN A 53 -2.15 8.10 12.69
C GLN A 53 -0.81 8.83 12.75
N ARG A 54 0.11 8.58 11.81
CA ARG A 54 1.43 9.23 11.77
C ARG A 54 1.45 10.44 10.85
N TRP A 55 0.84 10.33 9.68
CA TRP A 55 0.76 11.41 8.70
C TRP A 55 -0.68 11.60 8.24
N PRO A 56 -1.21 12.83 8.23
CA PRO A 56 -2.58 13.08 7.81
C PRO A 56 -2.79 12.64 6.36
N ASP A 57 -4.06 12.43 6.03
CA ASP A 57 -4.46 12.26 4.64
C ASP A 57 -4.08 13.52 3.84
N LEU A 58 -3.74 13.37 2.56
CA LEU A 58 -3.31 14.50 1.74
C LEU A 58 -4.41 15.58 1.61
N ALA A 59 -5.70 15.23 1.67
CA ALA A 59 -6.77 16.23 1.68
C ALA A 59 -6.87 17.04 2.99
N GLU A 60 -6.28 16.55 4.07
CA GLU A 60 -6.34 17.16 5.41
C GLU A 60 -4.99 17.76 5.84
N ASP A 61 -4.01 17.78 4.93
CA ASP A 61 -2.63 18.18 5.22
C ASP A 61 -2.37 19.67 4.92
N ASP A 62 -2.73 20.53 5.87
CA ASP A 62 -2.47 21.97 5.78
C ASP A 62 -0.98 22.33 5.89
N ASP A 63 -0.18 21.47 6.53
CA ASP A 63 1.25 21.72 6.85
C ASP A 63 2.23 21.11 5.81
N ASP A 64 1.73 20.52 4.73
CA ASP A 64 2.51 19.86 3.67
C ASP A 64 3.44 18.74 4.18
N THR A 65 2.99 18.02 5.21
CA THR A 65 3.71 16.95 5.90
C THR A 65 3.33 15.54 5.44
N SER A 66 2.29 15.42 4.62
CA SER A 66 1.77 14.16 4.14
C SER A 66 2.69 13.57 3.08
N PRO A 67 3.20 12.33 3.28
CA PRO A 67 4.02 11.66 2.29
C PRO A 67 3.18 11.13 1.13
N TRP A 68 1.85 11.15 1.22
CA TRP A 68 0.96 10.58 0.22
C TRP A 68 0.88 11.48 -1.03
N SER A 69 0.73 10.87 -2.20
CA SER A 69 0.52 11.58 -3.48
C SER A 69 -0.92 11.46 -4.00
N THR A 70 -1.81 10.91 -3.20
CA THR A 70 -3.22 10.70 -3.51
C THR A 70 -4.06 10.91 -2.25
N SER A 71 -5.35 11.15 -2.45
CA SER A 71 -6.33 11.32 -1.39
C SER A 71 -7.75 10.94 -1.87
N PRO A 72 -8.59 10.38 -1.00
CA PRO A 72 -8.21 9.86 0.32
C PRO A 72 -7.39 8.59 0.14
N LEU A 73 -6.41 8.35 1.02
CA LEU A 73 -5.49 7.21 0.92
C LEU A 73 -6.23 5.87 0.89
N ILE A 74 -7.33 5.76 1.65
CA ILE A 74 -8.20 4.57 1.64
C ILE A 74 -8.86 4.30 0.27
N GLY A 75 -8.97 5.32 -0.59
CA GLY A 75 -9.51 5.19 -1.95
C GLY A 75 -8.63 4.33 -2.87
N GLU A 76 -7.36 4.12 -2.50
CA GLU A 76 -6.42 3.26 -3.21
C GLU A 76 -6.53 1.78 -2.81
N ALA A 77 -7.33 1.47 -1.79
CA ALA A 77 -7.54 0.11 -1.31
C ALA A 77 -8.74 -0.54 -1.98
N ARG A 78 -8.60 -1.80 -2.38
CA ARG A 78 -9.67 -2.64 -2.94
C ARG A 78 -9.51 -4.08 -2.49
N GLY A 79 -10.54 -4.63 -1.86
CA GLY A 79 -10.48 -5.98 -1.31
C GLY A 79 -9.24 -6.20 -0.44
N ALA A 80 -8.45 -7.22 -0.76
CA ALA A 80 -7.26 -7.59 0.00
C ALA A 80 -6.00 -6.80 -0.38
N LEU A 81 -6.08 -5.79 -1.25
CA LEU A 81 -4.93 -5.08 -1.81
C LEU A 81 -5.05 -3.57 -1.57
N ILE A 82 -3.93 -2.91 -1.32
CA ILE A 82 -3.76 -1.47 -1.52
C ILE A 82 -2.51 -1.22 -2.36
N TYR A 83 -2.65 -0.36 -3.37
CA TYR A 83 -1.55 0.16 -4.19
C TYR A 83 -1.53 1.66 -4.01
N PHE A 84 -0.51 2.25 -3.40
CA PHE A 84 -0.56 3.67 -3.07
C PHE A 84 0.74 4.42 -3.42
N PRO A 85 0.64 5.61 -4.05
CA PRO A 85 1.78 6.45 -4.39
C PRO A 85 2.18 7.37 -3.24
N MET A 86 3.49 7.54 -3.07
CA MET A 86 4.12 8.48 -2.14
C MET A 86 4.98 9.52 -2.87
N ARG A 87 5.16 10.66 -2.23
CA ARG A 87 6.07 11.73 -2.67
C ARG A 87 7.49 11.22 -2.55
N TRP A 88 8.26 11.34 -3.64
CA TRP A 88 9.64 10.85 -3.68
C TRP A 88 10.52 11.41 -2.56
N SER A 89 10.34 12.68 -2.18
CA SER A 89 11.12 13.34 -1.12
C SER A 89 10.92 12.75 0.27
N MET A 90 9.83 12.02 0.50
CA MET A 90 9.48 11.41 1.80
C MET A 90 9.44 9.89 1.74
N ALA A 91 9.65 9.31 0.55
CA ALA A 91 9.47 7.88 0.29
C ALA A 91 10.38 6.99 1.14
N ASP A 92 11.62 7.40 1.42
CA ASP A 92 12.55 6.60 2.23
C ASP A 92 11.99 6.31 3.62
N GLU A 93 11.50 7.35 4.31
CA GLU A 93 10.91 7.22 5.66
C GLU A 93 9.53 6.59 5.61
N ALA A 94 8.66 7.07 4.72
CA ALA A 94 7.28 6.61 4.62
C ALA A 94 7.19 5.14 4.18
N SER A 95 8.01 4.72 3.22
CA SER A 95 8.04 3.33 2.76
C SER A 95 8.57 2.36 3.82
N ALA A 96 9.58 2.77 4.59
CA ALA A 96 10.11 1.97 5.69
C ALA A 96 9.06 1.80 6.79
N HIS A 97 8.40 2.89 7.20
CA HIS A 97 7.34 2.82 8.18
C HIS A 97 6.15 1.97 7.71
N ALA A 98 5.73 2.13 6.45
CA ALA A 98 4.64 1.33 5.88
C ALA A 98 4.97 -0.17 5.87
N ALA A 99 6.21 -0.54 5.54
CA ALA A 99 6.65 -1.93 5.62
C ALA A 99 6.62 -2.48 7.06
N GLU A 100 7.08 -1.71 8.05
CA GLU A 100 7.04 -2.10 9.46
C GLU A 100 5.60 -2.32 9.95
N VAL A 101 4.69 -1.39 9.65
CA VAL A 101 3.28 -1.50 10.01
C VAL A 101 2.65 -2.72 9.34
N ALA A 102 2.88 -2.92 8.04
CA ALA A 102 2.39 -4.10 7.32
C ALA A 102 2.90 -5.40 7.97
N SER A 103 4.21 -5.48 8.25
CA SER A 103 4.84 -6.63 8.90
C SER A 103 4.23 -6.93 10.28
N SER A 104 3.99 -5.89 11.09
CA SER A 104 3.34 -6.02 12.41
C SER A 104 1.91 -6.56 12.35
N MET A 105 1.21 -6.34 11.23
CA MET A 105 -0.15 -6.82 10.99
C MET A 105 -0.20 -8.15 10.24
N GLY A 106 0.97 -8.74 9.91
CA GLY A 106 1.06 -9.96 9.11
C GLY A 106 0.64 -9.77 7.65
N LEU A 107 0.75 -8.55 7.13
CA LEU A 107 0.53 -8.21 5.73
C LEU A 107 1.82 -8.35 4.93
N ASN A 108 1.67 -8.55 3.62
CA ASN A 108 2.79 -8.54 2.70
C ASN A 108 3.00 -7.13 2.19
N CYS A 109 4.24 -6.64 2.22
CA CYS A 109 4.62 -5.36 1.62
C CYS A 109 5.62 -5.61 0.49
N PHE A 110 5.34 -5.09 -0.70
CA PHE A 110 6.15 -5.24 -1.89
C PHE A 110 6.45 -3.88 -2.50
N ASP A 111 7.71 -3.73 -2.89
CA ASP A 111 8.22 -2.58 -3.62
C ASP A 111 8.25 -2.96 -5.12
N PRO A 112 7.33 -2.41 -5.94
CA PRO A 112 7.28 -2.71 -7.37
C PRO A 112 8.42 -2.06 -8.15
N GLN A 113 9.09 -1.03 -7.62
CA GLN A 113 10.26 -0.43 -8.27
C GLN A 113 11.52 -1.29 -8.08
N ALA A 114 11.73 -1.81 -6.87
CA ALA A 114 12.82 -2.73 -6.55
C ALA A 114 12.53 -4.18 -6.95
N GLN A 115 11.25 -4.50 -7.19
CA GLN A 115 10.72 -5.85 -7.38
C GLN A 115 11.03 -6.79 -6.21
N LYS A 116 10.81 -6.33 -4.97
CA LYS A 116 11.17 -7.10 -3.76
C LYS A 116 10.15 -6.98 -2.65
N LEU A 117 10.04 -8.03 -1.85
CA LEU A 117 9.36 -7.96 -0.57
C LEU A 117 10.15 -7.07 0.38
N ARG A 118 9.44 -6.17 1.06
CA ARG A 118 10.01 -5.38 2.15
C ARG A 118 10.06 -6.25 3.43
N PRO A 119 11.12 -6.11 4.24
CA PRO A 119 11.25 -6.81 5.51
C PRO A 119 10.15 -6.40 6.51
#